data_AF-A0A3D5D3H7-F1
#
_entry.id   AF-A0A3D5D3H7-F1
#
_cell.length_a   1.000
_cell.length_b   1.000
_cell.length_c   1.000
_cell.angle_alpha   90.00
_cell.angle_beta   90.00
_cell.angle_gamma   90.00
#
_symmetry.space_group_name_H-M   'P 1'
#
loop_
_entity.id
_entity.type
_entity.pdbx_description
1 polymer ?
#
loop_
_entity_poly.entity_id
_entity_poly.type
_entity_poly.pdbx_seq_one_letter_code
_entity_poly.pdbx_strand_id
1 'polypeptide(L)'
;PKILFLKDTTGDGKADVNRTVFEGFGTSRSRLNVQAMFNSFRWGLDNRIHGCTSYMGGSVKDKTGKTVALGGRNFSFDPRTLELRAEDSTAQHGMSFDDYGRKFTCSNSSH
;
A
#
# COMPACT_ATOMS: atom_id res chain seq x y z
N PRO A 1 5.17 -9.22 4.85
CA PRO A 1 4.19 -8.34 5.53
C PRO A 1 2.80 -8.43 4.90
N LYS A 2 1.73 -8.05 5.63
CA LYS A 2 0.33 -8.14 5.17
C LYS A 2 -0.42 -6.82 5.38
N ILE A 3 -1.35 -6.51 4.48
CA ILE A 3 -2.36 -5.48 4.68
C ILE A 3 -3.64 -6.18 5.13
N LEU A 4 -4.21 -5.73 6.25
CA LEU A 4 -5.42 -6.32 6.84
C LEU A 4 -6.61 -5.36 6.68
N PHE A 5 -7.79 -5.94 6.48
CA PHE A 5 -9.06 -5.26 6.63
C PHE A 5 -9.64 -5.68 7.97
N LEU A 6 -9.80 -4.70 8.85
CA LEU A 6 -10.37 -4.83 10.18
C LEU A 6 -11.65 -4.03 10.22
N LYS A 7 -12.77 -4.66 10.54
CA LYS A 7 -14.06 -3.98 10.71
C LYS A 7 -14.68 -4.45 12.02
N ASP A 8 -15.17 -3.46 12.78
CA ASP A 8 -16.09 -3.64 13.90
C ASP A 8 -17.52 -3.47 13.36
N THR A 9 -18.33 -4.52 13.45
CA THR A 9 -19.72 -4.56 13.00
C THR A 9 -20.71 -4.34 14.15
N THR A 10 -20.25 -4.41 15.40
CA THR A 10 -21.10 -4.36 16.60
C THR A 10 -20.96 -3.04 17.37
N GLY A 11 -19.91 -2.26 17.11
CA GLY A 11 -19.61 -0.98 17.73
C GLY A 11 -18.94 -1.09 19.11
N ASP A 12 -18.37 -2.25 19.45
CA ASP A 12 -17.73 -2.48 20.75
C ASP A 12 -16.24 -2.07 20.79
N GLY A 13 -15.73 -1.53 19.68
CA GLY A 13 -14.34 -1.13 19.50
C GLY A 13 -13.40 -2.30 19.21
N LYS A 14 -13.91 -3.51 18.99
CA LYS A 14 -13.14 -4.70 18.62
C LYS A 14 -13.53 -5.14 17.22
N ALA A 15 -12.53 -5.35 16.38
CA ALA A 15 -12.78 -5.88 15.04
C ALA A 15 -13.20 -7.35 15.10
N ASP A 16 -14.46 -7.64 14.79
CA ASP A 16 -15.00 -9.00 14.60
C ASP A 16 -14.71 -9.53 13.19
N VAL A 17 -14.48 -8.65 12.22
CA VAL A 17 -14.02 -9.02 10.88
C VAL A 17 -12.53 -8.73 10.76
N ASN A 18 -11.73 -9.78 10.50
CA ASN A 18 -10.31 -9.69 10.20
C ASN A 18 -9.99 -10.52 8.97
N ARG A 19 -9.58 -9.88 7.87
CA ARG A 19 -9.15 -10.58 6.66
C ARG A 19 -7.89 -9.97 6.06
N THR A 20 -7.07 -10.83 5.46
CA THR A 20 -5.94 -10.37 4.65
C THR A 20 -6.46 -9.77 3.34
N VAL A 21 -6.03 -8.55 3.02
CA VAL A 21 -6.31 -7.85 1.76
C VAL A 21 -5.21 -8.14 0.76
N PHE A 22 -3.95 -7.95 1.18
CA PHE A 22 -2.77 -8.20 0.34
C PHE A 22 -1.65 -8.81 1.17
N GLU A 23 -0.87 -9.68 0.54
CA GLU A 23 0.35 -10.26 1.07
C GLU A 23 1.39 -10.40 -0.04
N GLY A 24 2.65 -10.69 0.33
CA GLY A 24 3.76 -10.81 -0.63
C GLY A 24 4.70 -9.61 -0.67
N PHE A 25 4.45 -8.56 0.12
CA PHE A 25 5.39 -7.45 0.30
C PHE A 25 6.73 -7.94 0.89
N GLY A 26 7.84 -7.44 0.33
CA GLY A 26 9.20 -7.74 0.79
C GLY A 26 9.70 -9.15 0.47
N THR A 27 8.93 -9.98 -0.25
CA THR A 27 9.29 -11.38 -0.57
C THR A 27 10.53 -11.51 -1.45
N SER A 28 10.87 -10.47 -2.21
CA SER A 28 12.04 -10.43 -3.08
C SER A 28 13.33 -9.99 -2.37
N ARG A 29 13.32 -9.83 -1.03
CA ARG A 29 14.46 -9.34 -0.23
C ARG A 29 14.87 -10.40 0.80
N SER A 30 16.18 -10.59 0.96
CA SER A 30 16.75 -11.54 1.93
C SER A 30 16.55 -11.12 3.39
N ARG A 31 16.38 -9.82 3.65
CA ARG A 31 16.03 -9.25 4.96
C ARG A 31 15.00 -8.14 4.80
N LEU A 32 13.97 -8.18 5.63
CA LEU A 32 13.00 -7.10 5.76
C LEU A 32 13.59 -5.99 6.62
N ASN A 33 13.51 -4.75 6.14
CA ASN A 33 13.80 -3.55 6.93
C ASN A 33 12.46 -2.92 7.34
N VAL A 34 12.16 -2.99 8.64
CA VAL A 34 10.92 -2.45 9.22
C VAL A 34 10.79 -0.94 9.03
N GLN A 35 11.91 -0.21 8.94
CA GLN A 35 11.91 1.24 8.70
C GLN A 35 11.55 1.61 7.24
N ALA A 36 11.59 0.64 6.33
CA ALA A 36 11.32 0.83 4.90
C ALA A 36 10.07 0.06 4.45
N MET A 37 9.11 -0.15 5.34
CA MET A 37 7.84 -0.82 5.04
C MET A 37 6.83 0.12 4.36
N PHE A 38 5.81 -0.51 3.79
CA PHE A 38 4.72 0.25 3.18
C PHE A 38 4.03 1.15 4.20
N ASN A 39 3.59 2.32 3.74
CA ASN A 39 3.03 3.36 4.59
C ASN A 39 2.05 4.27 3.84
N SER A 40 1.49 5.24 4.54
CA SER A 40 0.72 6.36 3.97
C SER A 40 -0.49 5.96 3.13
N PHE A 41 -1.41 5.21 3.72
CA PHE A 41 -2.72 4.96 3.09
C PHE A 41 -3.49 6.28 2.93
N ARG A 42 -3.81 6.64 1.68
CA ARG A 42 -4.51 7.87 1.31
C ARG A 42 -5.55 7.61 0.23
N TRP A 43 -6.69 8.26 0.35
CA TRP A 43 -7.67 8.30 -0.72
C TRP A 43 -7.23 9.27 -1.81
N GLY A 44 -7.27 8.81 -3.06
CA GLY A 44 -7.15 9.66 -4.23
C GLY A 44 -8.52 10.06 -4.78
N LEU A 45 -8.53 11.12 -5.60
CA LEU A 45 -9.73 11.54 -6.35
C LEU A 45 -10.17 10.51 -7.41
N ASP A 46 -9.31 9.52 -7.70
CA ASP A 46 -9.59 8.37 -8.57
C ASP A 46 -10.35 7.23 -7.87
N ASN A 47 -10.86 7.46 -6.65
CA ASN A 47 -11.55 6.47 -5.80
C ASN A 47 -10.69 5.26 -5.42
N ARG A 48 -9.36 5.40 -5.47
CA ARG A 48 -8.41 4.37 -5.07
C ARG A 48 -7.73 4.75 -3.77
N ILE A 49 -7.30 3.73 -3.04
CA ILE A 49 -6.41 3.91 -1.89
C ILE A 49 -4.98 3.77 -2.39
N HIS A 50 -4.19 4.82 -2.22
CA HIS A 50 -2.77 4.88 -2.55
C HIS A 50 -1.93 4.56 -1.32
N GLY A 51 -0.81 3.86 -1.52
CA GLY A 51 0.14 3.52 -0.49
C GLY A 51 1.57 3.57 -1.01
N CYS A 52 2.49 3.95 -0.14
CA CYS A 52 3.91 3.94 -0.42
C CYS A 52 4.47 2.55 -0.13
N THR A 53 5.45 2.07 -0.90
CA THR A 53 6.19 0.83 -0.54
C THR A 53 7.55 1.11 0.10
N SER A 54 7.98 2.37 0.14
CA SER A 54 9.37 2.73 0.43
C SER A 54 10.31 1.92 -0.45
N TYR A 55 11.14 1.06 0.12
CA TYR A 55 11.95 0.12 -0.66
C TYR A 55 11.46 -1.32 -0.53
N MET A 56 10.49 -1.63 0.34
CA MET A 56 10.02 -3.00 0.59
C MET A 56 8.80 -3.37 -0.24
N GLY A 57 8.92 -3.10 -1.54
CA GLY A 57 8.06 -3.72 -2.55
C GLY A 57 8.25 -5.25 -2.61
N GLY A 58 7.64 -5.87 -3.60
CA GLY A 58 7.71 -7.32 -3.81
C GLY A 58 6.71 -7.74 -4.88
N SER A 59 6.43 -9.03 -4.96
CA SER A 59 5.37 -9.56 -5.82
C SER A 59 4.11 -9.75 -4.98
N VAL A 60 3.10 -8.93 -5.22
CA VAL A 60 1.83 -8.95 -4.48
C VAL A 60 0.75 -9.49 -5.40
N LYS A 61 0.03 -10.51 -4.93
CA LYS A 61 -1.12 -11.06 -5.65
C LYS A 61 -2.38 -10.32 -5.21
N ASP A 62 -3.16 -9.88 -6.19
CA ASP A 62 -4.44 -9.23 -5.95
C ASP A 62 -5.60 -10.23 -5.93
N LYS A 63 -6.82 -9.76 -5.64
CA LYS A 63 -8.01 -10.63 -5.55
C LYS A 63 -8.46 -11.14 -6.93
N THR A 64 -8.04 -10.50 -8.01
CA THR A 64 -8.31 -10.94 -9.39
C THR A 64 -7.44 -12.14 -9.80
N GLY A 65 -6.40 -12.43 -9.01
CA GLY A 65 -5.41 -13.47 -9.29
C GLY A 65 -4.16 -12.94 -9.99
N LYS A 66 -4.11 -11.64 -10.31
CA LYS A 66 -2.97 -10.99 -10.95
C LYS A 66 -1.86 -10.75 -9.94
N THR A 67 -0.63 -11.11 -10.31
CA THR A 67 0.56 -10.74 -9.55
C THR A 67 1.10 -9.41 -10.05
N VAL A 68 1.27 -8.46 -9.14
CA VAL A 68 1.80 -7.11 -9.41
C VAL A 68 3.17 -6.96 -8.76
N ALA A 69 4.17 -6.65 -9.57
CA ALA A 69 5.51 -6.35 -9.08
C ALA A 69 5.58 -4.89 -8.61
N LEU A 70 5.86 -4.70 -7.33
CA LEU A 70 5.96 -3.40 -6.65
C LEU A 70 7.40 -3.03 -6.28
N GLY A 71 8.39 -3.76 -6.80
CA GLY A 71 9.80 -3.42 -6.61
C GLY A 71 10.08 -2.02 -7.15
N GLY A 72 10.54 -1.10 -6.31
CA GLY A 72 10.84 0.28 -6.72
C GLY A 72 9.61 1.10 -7.11
N ARG A 73 8.41 0.71 -6.68
CA ARG A 73 7.15 1.37 -7.05
C ARG A 73 6.18 1.46 -5.89
N ASN A 74 5.50 2.58 -5.77
CA ASN A 74 4.31 2.72 -4.92
C ASN A 74 3.13 1.91 -5.50
N PHE A 75 1.99 1.88 -4.82
CA PHE A 75 0.81 1.17 -5.30
C PHE A 75 -0.48 1.93 -5.03
N SER A 76 -1.51 1.58 -5.78
CA SER A 76 -2.89 1.94 -5.47
C SER A 76 -3.81 0.75 -5.70
N PHE A 77 -4.90 0.65 -4.93
CA PHE A 77 -5.89 -0.40 -5.11
C PHE A 77 -7.31 0.14 -5.05
N ASP A 78 -8.20 -0.52 -5.80
CA ASP A 78 -9.64 -0.29 -5.68
C ASP A 78 -10.13 -0.96 -4.39
N PRO A 79 -10.76 -0.23 -3.45
CA PRO A 79 -11.19 -0.77 -2.16
C PRO A 79 -12.34 -1.78 -2.26
N ARG A 80 -13.12 -1.77 -3.36
CA ARG A 80 -14.25 -2.67 -3.61
C ARG A 80 -13.81 -3.93 -4.32
N THR A 81 -13.07 -3.79 -5.42
CA THR A 81 -12.63 -4.94 -6.25
C THR A 81 -11.33 -5.56 -5.76
N LEU A 82 -10.51 -4.78 -5.03
CA LEU A 82 -9.15 -5.12 -4.62
C LEU A 82 -8.22 -5.35 -5.81
N GLU A 83 -8.51 -4.73 -6.95
CA GLU A 83 -7.60 -4.68 -8.09
C GLU A 83 -6.40 -3.80 -7.74
N LEU A 84 -5.20 -4.38 -7.84
CA LEU A 84 -3.95 -3.72 -7.47
C LEU A 84 -3.26 -3.12 -8.71
N ARG A 85 -2.75 -1.89 -8.56
CA ARG A 85 -2.00 -1.17 -9.59
C ARG A 85 -0.66 -0.73 -9.04
N ALA A 86 0.40 -0.96 -9.81
CA ALA A 86 1.70 -0.36 -9.55
C ALA A 86 1.66 1.11 -9.97
N GLU A 87 2.11 1.99 -9.09
CA GLU A 87 2.23 3.43 -9.32
C GLU A 87 3.68 3.79 -9.65
N ASP A 88 3.89 5.01 -10.12
CA ASP A 88 5.24 5.50 -10.38
C ASP A 88 5.91 6.06 -9.12
N SER A 89 7.24 5.99 -9.16
CA SER A 89 8.17 6.39 -8.08
C SER A 89 8.02 5.60 -6.78
N THR A 90 9.04 5.71 -5.92
CA THR A 90 8.98 5.29 -4.52
C THR A 90 8.92 6.51 -3.62
N ALA A 91 8.19 6.35 -2.52
CA ALA A 91 8.21 7.31 -1.42
C ALA A 91 8.64 6.55 -0.17
N GLN A 92 9.69 7.03 0.50
CA GLN A 92 10.17 6.38 1.72
C GLN A 92 9.21 6.67 2.88
N HIS A 93 8.71 7.90 2.98
CA HIS A 93 7.86 8.36 4.05
C HIS A 93 6.80 9.31 3.50
N GLY A 94 5.58 9.24 4.04
CA GLY A 94 4.55 10.24 3.78
C GLY A 94 4.02 10.24 2.33
N MET A 95 2.71 10.41 2.21
CA MET A 95 2.08 10.79 0.95
C MET A 95 0.90 11.70 1.28
N SER A 96 0.74 12.73 0.46
CA SER A 96 -0.47 13.55 0.46
C SER A 96 -0.85 13.93 -0.96
N PHE A 97 -2.12 14.26 -1.12
CA PHE A 97 -2.64 14.87 -2.33
C PHE A 97 -3.05 16.30 -2.02
N ASP A 98 -3.03 17.17 -3.03
CA ASP A 98 -3.78 18.42 -2.97
C ASP A 98 -5.18 18.27 -3.58
N ASP A 99 -5.94 19.35 -3.54
CA ASP A 99 -7.33 19.39 -4.04
C ASP A 99 -7.44 19.22 -5.56
N TYR A 100 -6.32 19.31 -6.29
CA TYR A 100 -6.24 19.08 -7.73
C TYR A 100 -5.77 17.66 -8.08
N GLY A 101 -5.54 16.80 -7.08
CA GLY A 101 -5.10 15.42 -7.27
C GLY A 101 -3.61 15.26 -7.55
N ARG A 102 -2.80 16.31 -7.36
CA ARG A 102 -1.35 16.21 -7.48
C ARG A 102 -0.80 15.45 -6.27
N LYS A 103 -0.03 14.41 -6.56
CA LYS A 103 0.57 13.51 -5.55
C LYS A 103 1.92 14.05 -5.09
N PHE A 104 2.06 14.28 -3.78
CA PHE A 104 3.30 14.69 -3.13
C PHE A 104 3.82 13.56 -2.24
N THR A 105 5.11 13.26 -2.37
CA THR A 105 5.78 12.13 -1.71
C THR A 105 7.08 12.58 -1.08
N CYS A 106 7.46 12.02 0.07
CA CYS A 106 8.76 12.30 0.67
C CYS A 106 9.73 11.13 0.49
N SER A 107 10.94 11.46 0.07
CA SER A 107 12.09 10.57 0.09
C SER A 107 13.20 11.22 0.91
N ASN A 108 13.90 10.45 1.71
CA ASN A 108 15.11 10.86 2.41
C ASN A 108 16.37 10.36 1.68
N SER A 109 16.38 10.51 0.36
CA SER A 109 17.49 10.15 -0.51
C SER A 109 18.31 11.39 -0.87
N SER A 110 18.87 12.08 0.13
CA SER A 110 19.96 13.03 -0.09
C SER A 110 21.23 12.44 0.49
N HIS A 111 22.13 12.04 -0.40
CA HIS A 111 23.56 12.03 -0.17
C HIS A 111 24.28 12.39 -1.46
#